data_AF-A0A6N9C550-F1
#
_entry.id   AF-A0A6N9C550-F1
#
_cell.length_a   1.000
_cell.length_b   1.000
_cell.length_c   1.000
_cell.angle_alpha   90.00
_cell.angle_beta   90.00
_cell.angle_gamma   90.00
#
_symmetry.space_group_name_H-M   'P 1'
#
loop_
_entity.id
_entity.type
_entity.pdbx_description
1 polymer ?
#
loop_
_entity_poly.entity_id
_entity_poly.type
_entity_poly.pdbx_seq_one_letter_code
_entity_poly.pdbx_strand_id
1 'polypeptide(L)' 'MTNSKKTDLLEIQALTFDVFGTVVDWRGSIIREGEAFGSAHGLDVDWAEFADKWRGGYG' A
#
# COMPACT_ATOMS: atom_id res chain seq x y z
N MET A 1 6.68 43.80 5.41
CA MET A 1 7.49 42.72 6.01
C MET A 1 6.55 41.58 6.38
N THR A 2 6.34 40.64 5.46
CA THR A 2 5.45 39.50 5.66
C THR A 2 6.19 38.44 6.47
N ASN A 3 5.80 38.29 7.74
CA ASN A 3 6.38 37.33 8.66
C ASN A 3 5.79 35.95 8.34
N SER A 4 6.49 35.18 7.51
CA SER A 4 6.13 33.80 7.22
C SER A 4 6.38 32.97 8.48
N LYS A 5 5.31 32.52 9.15
CA LYS A 5 5.40 31.52 10.22
C LYS A 5 5.93 30.23 9.61
N LYS A 6 7.24 30.01 9.71
CA LYS A 6 7.87 28.73 9.39
C LYS A 6 7.72 27.86 10.63
N THR A 7 6.90 26.82 10.57
CA THR A 7 6.78 25.84 11.65
C THR A 7 8.15 25.22 11.88
N ASP A 8 8.67 25.35 13.11
CA ASP A 8 9.90 24.66 13.49
C ASP A 8 9.58 23.16 13.57
N LEU A 9 10.37 22.33 12.89
CA LEU A 9 10.17 20.88 12.89
C LEU A 9 10.27 20.30 14.31
N LEU A 10 10.94 21.02 15.22
CA LEU A 10 11.04 20.67 16.63
C LEU A 10 9.71 20.77 17.39
N GLU A 11 8.69 21.46 16.87
CA GLU A 11 7.36 21.59 17.50
C GLU A 11 6.36 20.50 17.09
N ILE A 12 6.69 19.65 16.11
CA ILE A 12 5.81 18.58 15.65
C ILE A 12 5.79 17.45 16.69
N GLN A 13 4.61 17.20 17.28
CA GLN A 13 4.45 16.19 18.33
C GLN A 13 4.01 14.81 17.80
N ALA A 14 3.43 14.75 16.60
CA ALA A 14 2.97 13.51 16.00
C ALA A 14 3.06 13.59 14.48
N LEU A 15 3.43 12.47 13.86
CA LEU A 15 3.41 12.28 12.42
C LEU A 15 2.74 10.94 12.14
N THR A 16 1.57 10.99 11.51
CA THR A 16 0.77 9.81 11.17
C THR A 16 0.88 9.53 9.68
N PHE A 17 0.84 8.25 9.34
CA PHE A 17 0.90 7.81 7.95
C PHE A 17 -0.31 6.97 7.63
N ASP A 18 -0.86 7.20 6.44
CA ASP A 18 -1.62 6.17 5.77
C ASP A 18 -0.71 4.93 5.58
N VAL A 19 -1.28 3.72 5.60
CA VAL A 19 -0.48 2.49 5.62
C VAL A 19 -0.39 1.87 4.23
N PHE A 20 -1.53 1.59 3.58
CA PHE A 20 -1.55 0.85 2.31
C PHE A 20 -1.14 1.74 1.13
N GLY A 21 -0.03 1.39 0.48
CA GLY A 21 0.52 2.13 -0.66
C GLY A 21 1.41 3.30 -0.22
N THR A 22 1.23 3.83 0.99
CA THR A 22 2.08 4.86 1.57
C THR A 22 3.26 4.26 2.35
N VAL A 23 3.02 3.27 3.21
CA VAL A 23 4.07 2.59 4.01
C VAL A 23 4.38 1.19 3.46
N VAL A 24 3.38 0.48 2.96
CA VAL A 24 3.54 -0.90 2.48
C VAL A 24 3.14 -1.09 1.03
N ASP A 25 3.93 -1.88 0.30
CA ASP A 25 3.53 -2.42 -1.01
C ASP A 25 2.61 -3.64 -0.79
N TRP A 26 1.32 -3.35 -0.67
CA TRP A 26 0.29 -4.37 -0.54
C TRP A 26 0.10 -5.14 -1.85
N ARG A 27 0.19 -4.47 -3.01
CA ARG A 27 -0.12 -5.08 -4.31
C ARG A 27 0.92 -6.14 -4.65
N GLY A 28 2.21 -5.81 -4.55
CA GLY A 28 3.29 -6.76 -4.79
C GLY A 28 3.29 -7.91 -3.80
N SER A 29 2.90 -7.65 -2.54
CA SER A 29 2.75 -8.71 -1.54
C SER A 29 1.64 -9.70 -1.91
N ILE A 30 0.45 -9.23 -2.30
CA ILE A 30 -0.64 -10.12 -2.72
C ILE A 30 -0.26 -10.94 -3.96
N ILE A 31 0.39 -10.33 -4.95
CA ILE A 31 0.83 -11.03 -6.16
C ILE A 31 1.79 -12.16 -5.80
N ARG A 32 2.85 -11.86 -5.03
CA ARG A 32 3.86 -12.85 -4.64
C ARG A 32 3.27 -14.02 -3.86
N GLU A 33 2.44 -13.73 -2.84
CA GLU A 33 1.81 -14.80 -2.05
C GLU A 33 0.78 -15.58 -2.89
N GLY A 34 0.07 -14.90 -3.80
CA GLY A 34 -0.83 -15.51 -4.77
C GLY A 34 -0.11 -16.49 -5.69
N GLU A 35 1.01 -16.08 -6.29
CA GLU A 35 1.84 -16.93 -7.14
C GLU A 35 2.35 -18.17 -6.39
N ALA A 36 2.83 -17.99 -5.16
CA ALA A 36 3.27 -19.10 -4.30
C ALA A 36 2.12 -20.06 -3.99
N PHE A 37 0.94 -19.52 -3.65
CA PHE A 37 -0.27 -20.31 -3.42
C PHE A 37 -0.72 -21.06 -4.68
N GLY A 38 -0.73 -20.38 -5.83
CA GLY A 38 -1.13 -20.97 -7.11
C GLY A 38 -0.19 -22.09 -7.53
N SER A 39 1.12 -21.90 -7.38
CA SER A 39 2.11 -22.95 -7.62
C SER A 39 1.88 -24.18 -6.72
N ALA A 40 1.58 -23.98 -5.44
CA ALA A 40 1.34 -25.07 -4.49
C ALA A 40 0.04 -25.85 -4.77
N HIS A 41 -0.94 -25.23 -5.44
CA HIS A 41 -2.27 -25.83 -5.66
C HIS A 41 -2.57 -26.12 -7.14
N GLY A 42 -1.62 -25.89 -8.05
CA GLY A 42 -1.82 -26.09 -9.48
C GLY A 42 -2.83 -25.14 -10.11
N LEU A 43 -2.91 -23.91 -9.60
CA LEU A 43 -3.80 -22.87 -10.12
C LEU A 43 -3.05 -21.98 -11.12
N ASP A 44 -3.64 -21.80 -12.30
CA ASP A 44 -3.19 -20.84 -13.32
C ASP A 44 -4.10 -19.61 -13.24
N VAL A 45 -3.61 -18.57 -12.55
CA VAL A 45 -4.36 -17.36 -12.21
C VAL A 45 -3.47 -16.14 -12.44
N ASP A 46 -4.03 -15.11 -13.08
CA ASP A 46 -3.40 -13.79 -13.09
C ASP A 46 -3.59 -13.11 -11.72
N TRP A 47 -2.59 -13.28 -10.87
CA TRP A 47 -2.60 -12.71 -9.51
C TRP A 47 -2.52 -11.18 -9.49
N ALA A 48 -2.01 -10.55 -10.56
CA ALA A 48 -1.99 -9.11 -10.68
C ALA A 48 -3.39 -8.57 -10.97
N GLU A 49 -4.10 -9.15 -11.93
CA GLU A 49 -5.49 -8.81 -12.22
C GLU A 49 -6.38 -9.09 -11.00
N PHE A 50 -6.16 -10.21 -10.31
CA PHE A 50 -6.87 -10.53 -9.06
C PHE A 50 -6.67 -9.47 -7.98
N ALA A 51 -5.42 -9.06 -7.71
CA ALA A 51 -5.11 -8.05 -6.70
C ALA A 51 -5.79 -6.70 -7.01
N ASP A 52 -5.78 -6.29 -8.29
CA ASP A 52 -6.39 -5.05 -8.74
C ASP A 52 -7.92 -5.08 -8.60
N LYS A 53 -8.56 -6.18 -9.02
CA LYS A 53 -10.01 -6.38 -8.85
C LYS A 53 -10.41 -6.46 -7.38
N TRP A 54 -9.62 -7.14 -6.55
CA TRP A 54 -9.89 -7.22 -5.11
C TRP A 54 -9.88 -5.82 -4.50
N ARG A 55 -8.85 -5.01 -4.77
CA ARG A 55 -8.79 -3.64 -4.26
C ARG A 55 -9.98 -2.79 -4.73
N GLY A 56 -10.41 -2.96 -5.97
CA GLY A 56 -11.57 -2.26 -6.54
C GLY A 56 -12.94 -2.73 -6.04
N GLY A 57 -13.03 -3.93 -5.45
CA GLY A 57 -14.30 -4.52 -4.99
C GLY A 57 -14.84 -3.96 -3.66
N TYR A 58 -14.04 -3.16 -2.95
CA TYR A 58 -14.38 -2.57 -1.66
C TYR A 58 -14.35 -1.03 -1.69
N GLY A 59 -14.45 -0.44 -2.90
CA GLY A 59 -14.55 1.00 -3.13
C GLY A 59 -15.97 1.54 -3.01
#